data_AF-A0A955TZC8-F1
#
_entry.id   AF-A0A955TZC8-F1
#
_cell.length_a   1.000
_cell.length_b   1.000
_cell.length_c   1.000
_cell.angle_alpha   90.00
_cell.angle_beta   90.00
_cell.angle_gamma   90.00
#
_symmetry.space_group_name_H-M   'P 1'
#
loop_
_entity.id
_entity.type
_entity.pdbx_description
1 polymer ?
#
loop_
_entity_poly.entity_id
_entity_poly.type
_entity_poly.pdbx_seq_one_letter_code
_entity_poly.pdbx_strand_id
1 'polypeptide(L)'
;SAYLHAVLELIAPRLVVTLGTVGLDAVNRLLGTRYKLSEQAAKVIATPGFRLLPLYHPSPRVANWRRPLARQKKDFQLIIKALNKAA
;
A
#
# COMPACT_ATOMS: atom_id res chain seq x y z
N SER A 1 -8.16 -11.42 -7.09
CA SER A 1 -8.85 -12.24 -6.07
C SER A 1 -10.27 -11.74 -6.00
N ALA A 2 -11.27 -12.59 -6.27
CA ALA A 2 -12.68 -12.19 -6.25
C ALA A 2 -13.10 -11.66 -4.87
N TYR A 3 -12.61 -12.28 -3.80
CA TYR A 3 -12.86 -11.83 -2.43
C TYR A 3 -12.30 -10.42 -2.16
N LEU A 4 -11.03 -10.15 -2.52
CA LEU A 4 -10.44 -8.82 -2.31
C LEU A 4 -11.20 -7.74 -3.08
N HIS A 5 -11.65 -8.03 -4.31
CA HIS A 5 -12.46 -7.11 -5.10
C HIS A 5 -13.77 -6.78 -4.37
N ALA A 6 -14.52 -7.81 -3.96
CA ALA A 6 -15.78 -7.64 -3.25
C ALA A 6 -15.61 -6.85 -1.93
N VAL A 7 -14.53 -7.10 -1.19
CA VAL A 7 -14.22 -6.34 0.05
C VAL A 7 -13.92 -4.88 -0.26
N LEU A 8 -13.16 -4.58 -1.31
CA LEU A 8 -12.85 -3.21 -1.70
C LEU A 8 -14.08 -2.46 -2.20
N GLU A 9 -14.97 -3.12 -2.95
CA GLU A 9 -16.26 -2.55 -3.38
C GLU A 9 -17.18 -2.26 -2.19
N LEU A 10 -17.29 -3.20 -1.24
CA LEU A 10 -18.15 -3.06 -0.07
C LEU A 10 -17.68 -1.95 0.88
N ILE A 11 -16.37 -1.88 1.14
CA ILE A 11 -15.80 -0.90 2.07
C ILE A 11 -15.65 0.48 1.41
N ALA A 12 -15.44 0.53 0.09
CA ALA A 12 -15.16 1.74 -0.67
C ALA A 12 -14.11 2.65 0.00
N PRO A 13 -12.90 2.14 0.32
CA PRO A 13 -11.93 2.89 1.11
C PRO A 13 -11.34 4.06 0.33
N ARG A 14 -11.08 5.18 1.00
CA ARG A 14 -10.38 6.33 0.39
C ARG A 14 -8.87 6.11 0.22
N LEU A 15 -8.31 5.15 0.96
CA LEU A 15 -6.89 4.79 0.96
C LEU A 15 -6.75 3.29 1.21
N VAL A 16 -6.00 2.61 0.36
CA VAL A 16 -5.57 1.22 0.53
C VAL A 16 -4.06 1.21 0.77
N VAL A 17 -3.65 0.57 1.87
CA VAL A 17 -2.23 0.41 2.22
C VAL A 17 -1.87 -1.06 2.05
N THR A 18 -0.94 -1.36 1.14
CA THR A 18 -0.46 -2.74 0.94
C THR A 18 0.82 -2.98 1.74
N LEU A 19 0.96 -4.19 2.29
CA LEU A 19 2.15 -4.61 3.04
C LEU A 19 2.92 -5.67 2.25
N GLY A 20 4.11 -5.30 1.78
CA GLY A 20 4.95 -6.19 0.99
C GLY A 20 4.48 -6.38 -0.45
N THR A 21 5.21 -7.22 -1.18
CA THR A 21 4.99 -7.45 -2.61
C THR A 21 3.68 -8.19 -2.88
N VAL A 22 3.33 -9.18 -2.05
CA VAL A 22 2.11 -9.98 -2.24
C VAL A 22 0.85 -9.12 -2.22
N GLY A 23 0.72 -8.20 -1.25
CA GLY A 23 -0.41 -7.28 -1.19
C GLY A 23 -0.44 -6.32 -2.38
N LEU A 24 0.72 -5.79 -2.78
CA LEU A 24 0.82 -4.93 -3.95
C LEU A 24 0.46 -5.65 -5.25
N ASP A 25 0.92 -6.89 -5.43
CA ASP A 25 0.64 -7.71 -6.61
C ASP A 25 -0.84 -8.10 -6.69
N ALA A 26 -1.50 -8.35 -5.55
CA ALA A 26 -2.93 -8.58 -5.52
C ALA A 26 -3.71 -7.35 -6.01
N VAL A 27 -3.34 -6.15 -5.57
CA VAL A 27 -3.95 -4.89 -6.02
C VAL A 27 -3.59 -4.59 -7.48
N ASN A 28 -2.35 -4.82 -7.90
CA ASN A 28 -1.92 -4.68 -9.30
C ASN A 28 -2.80 -5.50 -10.25
N ARG A 29 -3.12 -6.76 -9.88
CA ARG A 29 -4.01 -7.62 -10.67
C ARG A 29 -5.43 -7.07 -10.79
N LEU A 30 -5.94 -6.41 -9.75
CA LEU A 30 -7.27 -5.77 -9.79
C LEU A 30 -7.25 -4.51 -10.66
N LEU A 31 -6.17 -3.73 -10.61
CA LEU A 31 -6.04 -2.47 -11.33
C LEU A 31 -5.48 -2.62 -12.75
N GLY A 32 -5.02 -3.81 -13.14
CA GLY A 32 -4.30 -4.01 -14.40
C GLY A 32 -2.92 -3.34 -14.45
N THR A 33 -2.32 -3.00 -13.31
CA THR A 33 -1.06 -2.26 -13.21
C THR A 33 0.13 -3.19 -12.89
N ARG A 34 1.35 -2.63 -12.88
CA ARG A 34 2.61 -3.36 -12.63
C ARG A 34 3.53 -2.63 -11.67
N TYR A 35 2.98 -2.03 -10.61
CA TYR A 35 3.79 -1.29 -9.63
C TYR A 35 4.76 -2.21 -8.91
N LYS A 36 6.02 -1.79 -8.79
CA LYS A 36 7.04 -2.49 -8.02
C LYS A 36 7.24 -1.83 -6.66
N LEU A 37 7.26 -2.64 -5.60
CA LEU A 37 7.42 -2.15 -4.23
C LEU A 37 8.73 -1.36 -4.03
N SER A 38 9.81 -1.79 -4.69
CA SER A 38 11.11 -1.09 -4.62
C SER A 38 11.07 0.34 -5.14
N GLU A 39 10.17 0.64 -6.06
CA GLU A 39 10.07 1.94 -6.75
C GLU A 39 9.00 2.84 -6.11
N GLN A 40 7.93 2.21 -5.60
CA GLN A 40 6.72 2.90 -5.18
C GLN A 40 6.51 2.94 -3.67
N ALA A 41 7.32 2.22 -2.88
CA ALA A 41 7.11 2.18 -1.44
C ALA A 41 7.23 3.57 -0.80
N ALA A 42 6.23 3.91 0.02
CA ALA A 42 6.06 5.22 0.65
C ALA A 42 5.74 6.38 -0.31
N LYS A 43 5.16 6.08 -1.48
CA LYS A 43 4.58 7.06 -2.40
C LYS A 43 3.08 6.82 -2.50
N VAL A 44 2.29 7.88 -2.45
CA VAL A 44 0.84 7.80 -2.68
C VAL A 44 0.59 7.80 -4.18
N ILE A 45 -0.18 6.83 -4.65
CA ILE A 45 -0.54 6.64 -6.05
C ILE A 45 -2.04 6.88 -6.18
N ALA A 46 -2.45 7.69 -7.15
CA ALA A 46 -3.86 7.83 -7.51
C ALA A 46 -4.29 6.61 -8.33
N THR A 47 -5.40 5.98 -7.95
CA THR A 47 -6.02 4.89 -8.71
C THR A 47 -7.51 5.19 -8.88
N PRO A 48 -8.21 4.50 -9.80
CA PRO A 48 -9.66 4.53 -9.79
C PRO A 48 -10.19 4.03 -8.44
N GLY A 49 -11.15 4.76 -7.86
CA GLY A 49 -11.84 4.39 -6.62
C GLY A 49 -11.12 4.71 -5.30
N PHE A 50 -9.79 4.52 -5.22
CA PHE A 50 -9.02 4.76 -3.99
C PHE A 50 -7.63 5.34 -4.28
N ARG A 51 -6.91 5.73 -3.23
CA ARG A 51 -5.47 5.98 -3.33
C ARG A 51 -4.70 4.78 -2.80
N LEU A 52 -3.61 4.43 -3.44
CA LEU A 52 -2.76 3.32 -3.04
C LEU A 52 -1.48 3.84 -2.37
N LEU A 53 -1.16 3.32 -1.18
CA LEU A 53 0.11 3.56 -0.51
C LEU A 53 0.82 2.22 -0.27
N PRO A 54 1.77 1.82 -1.13
CA PRO A 54 2.54 0.61 -0.91
C PRO A 54 3.56 0.79 0.21
N LEU A 55 3.61 -0.14 1.16
CA LEU A 55 4.58 -0.16 2.25
C LEU A 55 5.28 -1.51 2.32
N TYR A 56 6.49 -1.53 2.89
CA TYR A 56 7.16 -2.78 3.19
C TYR A 56 6.46 -3.48 4.37
N HIS A 57 6.45 -4.82 4.34
CA HIS A 57 5.89 -5.61 5.42
C HIS A 57 6.73 -5.47 6.71
N PRO A 58 6.13 -5.34 7.90
CA PRO A 58 6.85 -5.15 9.15
C PRO A 58 7.48 -6.44 9.72
N SER A 59 7.75 -7.45 8.89
CA SER A 59 8.34 -8.70 9.40
C SER A 59 9.80 -8.47 9.82
N PRO A 60 10.31 -9.21 10.83
CA PRO A 60 11.69 -9.06 11.28
C PRO A 60 12.71 -9.15 10.15
N ARG A 61 12.50 -10.08 9.20
CA ARG A 61 13.35 -10.22 8.01
C ARG A 61 13.42 -8.93 7.18
N VAL A 62 12.28 -8.32 6.89
CA VAL A 62 12.24 -7.09 6.07
C VAL A 62 12.78 -5.89 6.85
N ALA A 63 12.45 -5.81 8.14
CA ALA A 63 12.93 -4.77 9.05
C ALA A 63 14.46 -4.79 9.20
N ASN A 64 15.08 -5.97 9.22
CA ASN A 64 16.51 -6.11 9.39
C ASN A 64 17.29 -5.91 8.09
N TRP A 65 16.74 -6.32 6.94
CA TRP A 65 17.52 -6.45 5.70
C TRP A 65 17.13 -5.52 4.56
N ARG A 66 15.94 -4.91 4.58
CA ARG A 66 15.43 -4.15 3.41
C ARG A 66 14.93 -2.75 3.72
N ARG A 67 14.16 -2.60 4.80
CA ARG A 67 13.56 -1.32 5.21
C ARG A 67 13.66 -1.24 6.73
N PRO A 68 14.72 -0.62 7.29
CA PRO A 68 14.92 -0.53 8.74
C PRO A 68 13.69 -0.04 9.49
N LEU A 69 13.46 -0.54 10.70
CA LEU A 69 12.26 -0.23 11.49
C LEU A 69 12.05 1.28 11.66
N ALA A 70 13.12 2.05 11.89
CA ALA A 70 13.05 3.51 11.97
C ALA A 70 12.51 4.16 10.67
N ARG A 71 12.87 3.61 9.51
CA ARG A 71 12.35 4.07 8.21
C ARG A 71 10.90 3.63 8.02
N GLN A 72 10.56 2.38 8.35
CA GLN A 72 9.17 1.90 8.30
C GLN A 72 8.25 2.75 9.17
N LYS A 73 8.66 3.12 10.39
CA LYS A 73 7.89 4.04 11.24
C LYS A 73 7.58 5.36 10.54
N LYS A 74 8.57 5.97 9.87
CA LYS A 74 8.37 7.20 9.06
C LYS A 74 7.42 6.97 7.88
N ASP A 75 7.49 5.81 7.24
CA ASP A 75 6.62 5.48 6.12
C ASP A 75 5.17 5.29 6.57
N PHE A 76 4.95 4.64 7.71
CA PHE A 76 3.63 4.45 8.30
C PHE A 76 3.01 5.78 8.73
N GLN A 77 3.80 6.78 9.14
CA GLN A 77 3.31 8.14 9.38
C GLN A 77 2.70 8.80 8.12
N LEU A 78 3.06 8.34 6.92
CA LEU A 78 2.44 8.82 5.68
C LEU A 78 0.98 8.40 5.55
N ILE A 79 0.52 7.37 6.27
CA ILE A 79 -0.89 6.97 6.27
C ILE A 79 -1.76 8.12 6.75
N ILE A 80 -1.39 8.76 7.87
CA ILE A 80 -2.11 9.90 8.42
C ILE A 80 -2.08 11.08 7.45
N LYS A 81 -0.92 11.39 6.88
CA LYS A 81 -0.79 12.46 5.87
C LYS A 81 -1.65 12.19 4.64
N ALA A 82 -1.69 10.94 4.18
CA ALA A 82 -2.50 10.54 3.06
C ALA A 82 -3.98 10.69 3.40
N LEU A 83 -4.45 10.20 4.56
CA LEU A 83 -5.85 10.33 4.98
C LEU A 83 -6.31 11.79 5.08
N ASN A 84 -5.45 12.67 5.62
CA ASN A 84 -5.78 14.08 5.82
C ASN A 84 -5.75 14.91 4.53
N LYS A 85 -5.11 14.42 3.47
CA LYS A 85 -5.03 15.11 2.16
C LYS A 85 -6.29 14.85 1.32
N ALA A 86 -7.44 14.99 1.95
CA ALA A 86 -8.74 14.57 1.49
C ALA A 86 -9.56 15.79 1.06
N ALA A 87 -9.58 16.04 -0.26
CA ALA A 87 -10.01 17.26 -0.98
C ALA A 87 -8.94 18.35 -1.00
#